data_AF-A0A0G2AKZ7-F1
#
_entry.id   AF-A0A0G2AKZ7-F1
#
_cell.length_a   1.000
_cell.length_b   1.000
_cell.length_c   1.000
_cell.angle_alpha   90.00
_cell.angle_beta   90.00
_cell.angle_gamma   90.00
#
_symmetry.space_group_name_H-M   'P 1'
#
loop_
_entity.id
_entity.type
_entity.pdbx_description
1 polymer ?
#
loop_
_entity_poly.entity_id
_entity_poly.type
_entity_poly.pdbx_seq_one_letter_code
_entity_poly.pdbx_strand_id
1 'polypeptide(L)'
;MWQRLCVFVLSIVLLCAAGCSGCKKKKAEVSEGSSPKTFEVTEQMLQFGLDAFVGERAVLLDGAITVSHSELKVREGRVEVGLDIAAIISGKSVQGAALIAFAPELDDTGTVYLNNPDIVEVRVKGVPDALIEFVRKPLVDTIKVHVIGRFFDGRVKVFTLDDHGLQGMVKGMAKDGLREIQVREGAVVLVLKDAPANN
;
A
#
# COMPACT_ATOMS: atom_id res chain seq x y z
N MET A 1 35.61 4.52 -7.85
CA MET A 1 34.51 4.48 -6.86
C MET A 1 33.76 5.79 -7.00
N TRP A 2 32.64 5.81 -7.74
CA TRP A 2 31.49 6.74 -7.69
C TRP A 2 30.69 6.68 -9.01
N GLN A 3 29.37 6.56 -8.85
CA GLN A 3 28.25 6.97 -9.71
C GLN A 3 28.07 6.37 -11.13
N ARG A 4 27.01 5.56 -11.26
CA ARG A 4 26.15 5.40 -12.45
C ARG A 4 24.72 5.49 -11.91
N LEU A 5 23.97 6.59 -12.05
CA LEU A 5 23.31 7.10 -13.26
C LEU A 5 22.73 5.98 -14.13
N CYS A 6 21.50 5.57 -13.83
CA CYS A 6 20.62 4.89 -14.78
C CYS A 6 19.41 5.79 -15.03
N VAL A 7 19.46 6.45 -16.18
CA VAL A 7 18.36 7.08 -16.87
C VAL A 7 17.35 6.00 -17.26
N PHE A 8 16.07 6.18 -16.96
CA PHE A 8 14.99 5.54 -17.71
C PHE A 8 14.07 6.61 -18.28
N VAL A 9 13.92 6.49 -19.59
CA VAL A 9 13.26 7.35 -20.55
C VAL A 9 11.75 7.12 -20.49
N LEU A 10 10.94 8.18 -20.60
CA LEU A 10 9.74 8.07 -21.41
C LEU A 10 9.49 9.38 -22.18
N SER A 11 9.77 9.29 -23.47
CA SER A 11 9.64 10.31 -24.50
C SER A 11 8.18 10.48 -24.93
N ILE A 12 7.70 11.72 -25.03
CA ILE A 12 6.62 12.09 -25.94
C ILE A 12 7.11 13.22 -26.85
N VAL A 13 7.50 12.80 -28.06
CA VAL A 13 7.37 13.43 -29.38
C VAL A 13 7.57 14.96 -29.48
N LEU A 14 8.75 15.35 -29.98
CA LEU A 14 8.94 16.59 -30.74
C LEU A 14 9.79 16.30 -31.98
N LEU A 15 9.13 15.82 -33.02
CA LEU A 15 9.66 15.77 -34.39
C LEU A 15 8.77 16.65 -35.25
N CYS A 16 9.23 17.87 -35.53
CA CYS A 16 8.92 18.65 -36.73
C CYS A 16 9.80 19.91 -36.74
N ALA A 17 11.06 19.74 -37.15
CA ALA A 17 11.85 20.84 -37.70
C ALA A 17 11.84 20.70 -39.22
N ALA A 18 10.75 21.14 -39.85
CA ALA A 18 10.77 21.57 -41.24
C ALA A 18 10.74 23.10 -41.22
N GLY A 19 11.82 23.73 -41.67
CA GLY A 19 11.82 25.15 -41.93
C GLY A 19 10.81 25.48 -43.01
N CYS A 20 9.91 26.43 -42.75
CA CYS A 20 9.33 27.28 -43.77
C CYS A 20 8.88 28.61 -43.17
N SER A 21 9.27 29.65 -43.88
CA SER A 21 9.16 31.05 -43.55
C SER A 21 7.71 31.52 -43.45
N GLY A 22 7.44 32.36 -42.44
CA GLY A 22 6.21 33.15 -42.34
C GLY A 22 5.19 32.65 -41.32
N CYS A 23 5.36 33.03 -40.05
CA CYS A 23 4.22 33.14 -39.14
C CYS A 23 4.48 34.16 -38.03
N LYS A 24 3.48 35.03 -37.82
CA LYS A 24 3.44 36.11 -36.82
C LYS A 24 3.75 35.56 -35.42
N LYS A 25 4.46 36.36 -34.62
CA LYS A 25 4.63 36.17 -33.17
C LYS A 25 3.26 35.93 -32.51
N LYS A 26 2.87 34.67 -32.31
CA LYS A 26 1.99 34.30 -31.22
C LYS A 26 2.87 34.13 -30.00
N LYS A 27 2.63 34.94 -28.97
CA LYS A 27 3.10 34.65 -27.62
C LYS A 27 2.76 33.20 -27.35
N ALA A 28 3.75 32.41 -26.95
CA ALA A 28 3.48 31.12 -26.34
C ALA A 28 2.65 31.42 -25.09
N GLU A 29 1.34 31.14 -25.16
CA GLU A 29 0.56 30.96 -23.95
C GLU A 29 1.22 29.80 -23.21
N VAL A 30 1.87 30.15 -22.11
CA VAL A 30 2.19 29.19 -21.06
C VAL A 30 0.82 28.69 -20.59
N SER A 31 0.41 27.54 -21.10
CA SER A 31 -0.68 26.77 -20.51
C SER A 31 -0.30 26.57 -19.05
N GLU A 32 -1.01 27.23 -18.14
CA GLU A 32 -0.90 27.01 -16.70
C GLU A 32 -0.94 25.49 -16.46
N GLY A 33 0.15 24.97 -15.92
CA GLY A 33 0.33 23.54 -15.71
C GLY A 33 -0.76 23.04 -14.77
N SER A 34 -1.58 22.11 -15.25
CA SER A 34 -2.56 21.41 -14.43
C SER A 34 -1.85 20.76 -13.24
N SER A 35 -2.19 21.15 -12.01
CA SER A 35 -1.72 20.48 -10.80
C SER A 35 -2.00 18.97 -10.89
N PRO A 36 -1.11 18.10 -10.37
CA PRO A 36 -1.36 16.66 -10.36
C PRO A 36 -2.65 16.39 -9.59
N LYS A 37 -3.63 15.77 -10.25
CA LYS A 37 -4.96 15.49 -9.68
C LYS A 37 -5.00 14.21 -8.84
N THR A 38 -3.95 13.40 -8.95
CA THR A 38 -3.82 12.10 -8.27
C THR A 38 -2.40 11.87 -7.81
N PHE A 39 -2.25 11.17 -6.68
CA PHE A 39 -0.97 10.66 -6.20
C PHE A 39 -1.08 9.15 -6.01
N GLU A 40 -0.19 8.38 -6.62
CA GLU A 40 -0.18 6.92 -6.51
C GLU A 40 0.78 6.47 -5.42
N VAL A 41 0.24 5.79 -4.41
CA VAL A 41 1.01 5.08 -3.39
C VAL A 41 1.16 3.64 -3.87
N THR A 42 2.35 3.29 -4.34
CA THR A 42 2.63 1.98 -4.95
C THR A 42 2.71 0.86 -3.92
N GLU A 43 2.60 -0.41 -4.36
CA GLU A 43 2.82 -1.58 -3.48
C GLU A 43 4.15 -1.48 -2.72
N GLN A 44 5.22 -1.02 -3.37
CA GLN A 44 6.54 -0.92 -2.75
C GLN A 44 6.57 0.09 -1.60
N MET A 45 5.86 1.22 -1.76
CA MET A 45 5.76 2.24 -0.72
C MET A 45 4.95 1.73 0.48
N LEU A 46 3.84 1.03 0.21
CA LEU A 46 3.01 0.41 1.26
C LEU A 46 3.74 -0.73 1.97
N GLN A 47 4.47 -1.56 1.23
CA GLN A 47 5.28 -2.66 1.77
C GLN A 47 6.33 -2.11 2.74
N PHE A 48 7.01 -1.00 2.41
CA PHE A 48 7.99 -0.41 3.32
C PHE A 48 7.39 -0.01 4.67
N GLY A 49 6.19 0.57 4.68
CA GLY A 49 5.50 0.89 5.93
C GLY A 49 5.01 -0.35 6.67
N LEU A 50 4.53 -1.37 5.95
CA LEU A 50 4.17 -2.66 6.54
C LEU A 50 5.38 -3.34 7.19
N ASP A 51 6.53 -3.35 6.53
CA ASP A 51 7.77 -3.94 7.05
C ASP A 51 8.23 -3.23 8.31
N ALA A 52 8.09 -1.89 8.39
CA ALA A 52 8.38 -1.14 9.60
C ALA A 52 7.44 -1.57 10.75
N PHE A 53 6.14 -1.68 10.49
CA PHE A 53 5.16 -2.14 11.48
C PHE A 53 5.41 -3.58 11.94
N VAL A 54 5.69 -4.49 11.00
CA VAL A 54 5.95 -5.90 11.29
C VAL A 54 7.28 -6.06 12.01
N GLY A 55 8.33 -5.37 11.60
CA GLY A 55 9.65 -5.40 12.24
C GLY A 55 9.62 -4.95 13.70
N GLU A 56 8.78 -3.97 14.04
CA GLU A 56 8.55 -3.55 15.44
C GLU A 56 7.83 -4.62 16.28
N ARG A 57 7.10 -5.55 15.64
CA ARG A 57 6.19 -6.51 16.29
C ARG A 57 6.50 -7.99 16.02
N ALA A 58 7.54 -8.31 15.27
CA ALA A 58 7.86 -9.67 14.81
C ALA A 58 8.20 -10.66 15.94
N VAL A 59 8.38 -10.16 17.17
CA VAL A 59 8.80 -10.96 18.32
C VAL A 59 7.70 -10.93 19.38
N LEU A 60 6.97 -12.04 19.48
CA LEU A 60 6.06 -12.47 20.56
C LEU A 60 4.57 -12.08 20.45
N LEU A 61 3.79 -13.00 19.90
CA LEU A 61 2.42 -13.23 20.35
C LEU A 61 2.42 -14.46 21.28
N ASP A 62 2.72 -14.22 22.56
CA ASP A 62 2.61 -15.15 23.69
C ASP A 62 3.25 -16.55 23.55
N GLY A 63 4.22 -16.72 22.63
CA GLY A 63 4.84 -18.02 22.34
C GLY A 63 3.93 -19.02 21.61
N ALA A 64 2.66 -18.67 21.36
CA ALA A 64 1.70 -19.53 20.68
C ALA A 64 1.65 -19.31 19.17
N ILE A 65 2.08 -18.15 18.67
CA ILE A 65 2.12 -17.84 17.24
C ILE A 65 3.25 -16.86 16.91
N THR A 66 3.88 -17.06 15.75
CA THR A 66 4.94 -16.23 15.19
C THR A 66 4.62 -15.88 13.75
N VAL A 67 4.85 -14.62 13.38
CA VAL A 67 4.76 -14.11 12.01
C VAL A 67 6.18 -13.82 11.54
N SER A 68 6.65 -14.48 10.49
CA SER A 68 8.05 -14.40 10.05
C SER A 68 8.27 -13.64 8.76
N HIS A 69 7.24 -13.52 7.92
CA HIS A 69 7.31 -12.83 6.65
C HIS A 69 5.95 -12.23 6.31
N SER A 70 5.97 -11.08 5.64
CA SER A 70 4.79 -10.39 5.13
C SER A 70 5.02 -9.91 3.69
N GLU A 71 4.07 -10.20 2.81
CA GLU A 71 4.03 -9.69 1.44
C GLU A 71 2.71 -8.96 1.21
N LEU A 72 2.79 -7.73 0.71
CA LEU A 72 1.64 -6.89 0.39
C LEU A 72 1.37 -6.91 -1.11
N LYS A 73 0.10 -7.06 -1.46
CA LYS A 73 -0.43 -6.90 -2.82
C LYS A 73 -1.63 -5.98 -2.82
N VAL A 74 -1.70 -5.05 -3.76
CA VAL A 74 -2.86 -4.18 -3.92
C VAL A 74 -3.75 -4.77 -5.01
N ARG A 75 -4.95 -5.17 -4.64
CA ARG A 75 -6.00 -5.65 -5.55
C ARG A 75 -7.05 -4.58 -5.71
N GLU A 76 -7.88 -4.73 -6.75
CA GLU A 76 -9.01 -3.81 -6.94
C GLU A 76 -9.89 -3.79 -5.68
N GLY A 77 -10.07 -2.60 -5.09
CA GLY A 77 -10.88 -2.39 -3.90
C GLY A 77 -10.27 -2.78 -2.54
N ARG A 78 -9.11 -3.44 -2.47
CA ARG A 78 -8.50 -3.87 -1.18
C ARG A 78 -6.98 -4.05 -1.23
N VAL A 79 -6.37 -4.06 -0.05
CA VAL A 79 -4.97 -4.46 0.12
C VAL A 79 -4.93 -5.85 0.74
N GLU A 80 -4.19 -6.76 0.14
CA GLU A 80 -3.98 -8.11 0.65
C GLU A 80 -2.58 -8.23 1.25
N VAL A 81 -2.49 -8.82 2.44
CA VAL A 81 -1.23 -9.12 3.11
C VAL A 81 -1.14 -10.62 3.31
N GLY A 82 -0.19 -11.25 2.62
CA GLY A 82 0.22 -12.62 2.85
C GLY A 82 1.17 -12.69 4.03
N LEU A 83 0.91 -13.58 4.98
CA LEU A 83 1.75 -13.83 6.15
C LEU A 83 2.18 -15.29 6.20
N ASP A 84 3.48 -15.52 6.46
CA ASP A 84 3.94 -16.82 6.91
C ASP A 84 3.81 -16.93 8.43
N ILE A 85 3.15 -17.99 8.87
CA ILE A 85 2.74 -18.18 10.26
C ILE A 85 3.25 -19.52 10.76
N ALA A 86 3.80 -19.54 11.96
CA ALA A 86 3.97 -20.77 12.74
C ALA A 86 3.23 -20.62 14.07
N ALA A 87 2.50 -21.64 14.48
CA ALA A 87 1.69 -21.63 15.69
C ALA A 87 1.82 -22.95 16.46
N ILE A 88 1.64 -22.91 17.78
CA ILE A 88 1.56 -24.09 18.63
C ILE A 88 0.09 -24.41 18.89
N ILE A 89 -0.41 -25.49 18.30
CA ILE A 89 -1.78 -25.96 18.43
C ILE A 89 -1.77 -27.30 19.15
N SER A 90 -2.41 -27.37 20.32
CA SER A 90 -2.46 -28.58 21.16
C SER A 90 -1.06 -29.18 21.42
N GLY A 91 -0.07 -28.31 21.66
CA GLY A 91 1.32 -28.71 21.93
C GLY A 91 2.14 -29.12 20.70
N LYS A 92 1.59 -29.00 19.48
CA LYS A 92 2.31 -29.28 18.23
C LYS A 92 2.56 -28.00 17.44
N SER A 93 3.76 -27.89 16.87
CA SER A 93 4.07 -26.81 15.93
C SER A 93 3.36 -27.07 14.59
N VAL A 94 2.65 -26.06 14.11
CA VAL A 94 1.93 -26.04 12.85
C VAL A 94 2.42 -24.83 12.06
N GLN A 95 2.82 -25.06 10.82
CA GLN A 95 3.17 -23.98 9.89
C GLN A 95 2.03 -23.75 8.92
N GLY A 96 1.87 -22.51 8.49
CA GLY A 96 0.85 -22.13 7.54
C GLY A 96 1.19 -20.81 6.85
N ALA A 97 0.30 -20.43 5.95
CA ALA A 97 0.25 -19.10 5.38
C ALA A 97 -1.18 -18.57 5.52
N ALA A 98 -1.32 -17.28 5.82
CA ALA A 98 -2.60 -16.59 5.84
C ALA A 98 -2.59 -15.46 4.82
N LEU A 99 -3.73 -15.24 4.17
CA LEU A 99 -3.98 -14.06 3.35
C LEU A 99 -5.04 -13.23 4.06
N ILE A 100 -4.68 -11.99 4.38
CA ILE A 100 -5.54 -11.05 5.11
C ILE A 100 -5.84 -9.87 4.21
N ALA A 101 -7.11 -9.58 3.97
CA ALA A 101 -7.56 -8.39 3.26
C ALA A 101 -7.75 -7.23 4.23
N PHE A 102 -7.45 -6.04 3.77
CA PHE A 102 -7.64 -4.78 4.46
C PHE A 102 -8.35 -3.78 3.56
N ALA A 103 -9.21 -2.97 4.17
CA ALA A 103 -9.72 -1.75 3.57
C ALA A 103 -8.71 -0.63 3.84
N PRO A 104 -8.08 -0.06 2.79
CA PRO A 104 -7.21 1.08 2.99
C PRO A 104 -8.05 2.33 3.26
N GLU A 105 -7.62 3.11 4.24
CA GLU A 105 -8.25 4.35 4.66
C GLU A 105 -7.24 5.48 4.61
N LEU A 106 -7.72 6.69 4.36
CA LEU A 106 -6.93 7.90 4.32
C LEU A 106 -7.45 8.84 5.40
N ASP A 107 -6.56 9.38 6.22
CA ASP A 107 -6.91 10.43 7.16
C ASP A 107 -6.64 11.84 6.60
N ASP A 108 -7.10 12.84 7.33
CA ASP A 108 -6.94 14.26 6.97
C ASP A 108 -5.48 14.74 6.98
N THR A 109 -4.56 13.93 7.52
CA THR A 109 -3.12 14.24 7.54
C THR A 109 -2.39 13.73 6.31
N GLY A 110 -3.08 12.99 5.43
CA GLY A 110 -2.46 12.34 4.28
C GLY A 110 -1.78 11.02 4.65
N THR A 111 -2.22 10.37 5.73
CA THR A 111 -1.73 9.06 6.15
C THR A 111 -2.67 7.96 5.66
N VAL A 112 -2.09 6.98 4.96
CA VAL A 112 -2.77 5.75 4.54
C VAL A 112 -2.62 4.71 5.65
N TYR A 113 -3.77 4.19 6.08
CA TYR A 113 -3.88 3.10 7.03
C TYR A 113 -4.46 1.87 6.36
N LEU A 114 -4.04 0.68 6.77
CA LEU A 114 -4.79 -0.56 6.55
C LEU A 114 -5.73 -0.76 7.73
N ASN A 115 -7.03 -0.86 7.45
CA ASN A 115 -8.07 -1.06 8.45
C ASN A 115 -8.95 -2.27 8.09
N ASN A 116 -9.82 -2.66 9.03
CA ASN A 116 -10.80 -3.74 8.86
C ASN A 116 -10.18 -5.04 8.32
N PRO A 117 -9.19 -5.61 9.03
CA PRO A 117 -8.56 -6.87 8.65
C PRO A 117 -9.58 -8.02 8.58
N ASP A 118 -9.61 -8.72 7.45
CA ASP A 118 -10.44 -9.91 7.22
C ASP A 118 -9.62 -11.07 6.67
N ILE A 119 -9.89 -12.28 7.15
CA ILE A 119 -9.15 -13.48 6.72
C ILE A 119 -9.76 -13.99 5.42
N VAL A 120 -9.02 -13.86 4.32
CA VAL A 120 -9.43 -14.36 2.99
C VAL A 120 -9.11 -15.84 2.87
N GLU A 121 -7.90 -16.23 3.26
CA GLU A 121 -7.43 -17.60 3.09
C GLU A 121 -6.47 -18.01 4.21
N VAL A 122 -6.52 -19.28 4.60
CA VAL A 122 -5.52 -19.91 5.46
C VAL A 122 -5.15 -21.26 4.89
N ARG A 123 -3.86 -21.46 4.64
CA ARG A 123 -3.25 -22.70 4.17
C ARG A 123 -2.39 -23.30 5.26
N VAL A 124 -2.54 -24.60 5.50
CA VAL A 124 -1.69 -25.36 6.41
C VAL A 124 -0.56 -26.00 5.60
N LYS A 125 0.67 -25.92 6.07
CA LYS A 125 1.85 -26.54 5.43
C LYS A 125 2.27 -27.79 6.20
N GLY A 126 2.68 -28.84 5.48
CA GLY A 126 3.29 -30.04 6.07
C GLY A 126 2.33 -30.97 6.83
N VAL A 127 1.02 -30.83 6.61
CA VAL A 127 -0.01 -31.70 7.21
C VAL A 127 -0.66 -32.54 6.09
N PRO A 128 -0.86 -33.86 6.28
CA PRO A 128 -1.58 -34.69 5.32
C PRO A 128 -3.00 -34.17 5.05
N ASP A 129 -3.47 -34.24 3.80
CA ASP A 129 -4.78 -33.71 3.38
C ASP A 129 -5.95 -34.14 4.28
N ALA A 130 -5.94 -35.41 4.70
CA ALA A 130 -6.95 -35.99 5.59
C ALA A 130 -7.04 -35.29 6.97
N LEU A 131 -5.99 -34.57 7.38
CA LEU A 131 -5.90 -33.88 8.67
C LEU A 131 -5.95 -32.35 8.54
N ILE A 132 -5.96 -31.80 7.31
CA ILE A 132 -5.92 -30.35 7.09
C ILE A 132 -7.09 -29.66 7.78
N GLU A 133 -8.32 -30.13 7.59
CA GLU A 133 -9.51 -29.48 8.17
C GLU A 133 -9.51 -29.49 9.71
N PHE A 134 -8.96 -30.54 10.33
CA PHE A 134 -8.82 -30.62 11.79
C PHE A 134 -7.82 -29.60 12.35
N VAL A 135 -6.78 -29.25 11.60
CA VAL A 135 -5.75 -28.29 12.00
C VAL A 135 -6.10 -26.87 11.57
N ARG A 136 -6.74 -26.72 10.41
CA ARG A 136 -7.06 -25.44 9.78
C ARG A 136 -8.00 -24.62 10.65
N LYS A 137 -9.05 -25.22 11.22
CA LYS A 137 -10.00 -24.48 12.06
C LYS A 137 -9.33 -23.90 13.32
N PRO A 138 -8.61 -24.67 14.16
CA PRO A 138 -7.84 -24.13 15.28
C PRO A 138 -6.82 -23.07 14.86
N LEU A 139 -6.16 -23.25 13.70
CA LEU A 139 -5.22 -22.27 13.18
C LEU A 139 -5.92 -20.94 12.82
N VAL A 140 -7.06 -21.00 12.13
CA VAL A 140 -7.90 -19.82 11.81
C VAL A 140 -8.32 -19.10 13.08
N ASP A 141 -8.79 -19.83 14.10
CA ASP A 141 -9.19 -19.24 15.38
C ASP A 141 -8.00 -18.56 16.09
N THR A 142 -6.83 -19.20 16.04
CA THR A 142 -5.58 -18.62 16.56
C THR A 142 -5.19 -17.34 15.82
N ILE A 143 -5.29 -17.32 14.48
CA ILE A 143 -5.01 -16.14 13.65
C ILE A 143 -5.99 -15.01 14.00
N LYS A 144 -7.29 -15.29 14.14
CA LYS A 144 -8.28 -14.27 14.52
C LYS A 144 -7.96 -13.63 15.85
N VAL A 145 -7.64 -14.43 16.87
CA VAL A 145 -7.39 -13.90 18.21
C VAL A 145 -6.07 -13.14 18.27
N HIS A 146 -4.99 -13.72 17.73
CA HIS A 146 -3.65 -13.21 17.97
C HIS A 146 -3.13 -12.33 16.83
N VAL A 147 -3.37 -12.69 15.57
CA VAL A 147 -2.91 -11.87 14.44
C VAL A 147 -3.88 -10.71 14.22
N ILE A 148 -5.17 -10.98 14.07
CA ILE A 148 -6.14 -9.92 13.81
C ILE A 148 -6.39 -9.10 15.09
N GLY A 149 -6.76 -9.77 16.19
CA GLY A 149 -7.15 -9.10 17.43
C GLY A 149 -6.02 -8.51 18.28
N ARG A 150 -4.75 -8.73 17.94
CA ARG A 150 -3.61 -8.15 18.69
C ARG A 150 -2.53 -7.59 17.79
N PHE A 151 -2.05 -8.37 16.82
CA PHE A 151 -0.96 -7.90 15.94
C PHE A 151 -1.40 -6.76 15.03
N PHE A 152 -2.59 -6.87 14.43
CA PHE A 152 -3.23 -5.82 13.63
C PHE A 152 -4.34 -5.10 14.41
N ASP A 153 -4.21 -5.00 15.73
CA ASP A 153 -5.21 -4.29 16.54
C ASP A 153 -5.29 -2.81 16.14
N GLY A 154 -6.46 -2.41 15.67
CA GLY A 154 -6.74 -1.07 15.15
C GLY A 154 -6.29 -0.85 13.70
N ARG A 155 -5.76 0.35 13.43
CA ARG A 155 -5.34 0.80 12.10
C ARG A 155 -3.84 0.68 11.93
N VAL A 156 -3.38 0.00 10.89
CA VAL A 156 -1.95 -0.16 10.58
C VAL A 156 -1.50 0.99 9.71
N LYS A 157 -0.64 1.86 10.22
CA LYS A 157 -0.06 2.95 9.42
C LYS A 157 0.96 2.38 8.42
N VAL A 158 0.74 2.60 7.13
CA VAL A 158 1.62 2.08 6.06
C VAL A 158 2.23 3.16 5.18
N PHE A 159 1.66 4.36 5.16
CA PHE A 159 2.26 5.47 4.41
C PHE A 159 1.80 6.81 4.97
N THR A 160 2.67 7.82 4.98
CA THR A 160 2.30 9.20 5.28
C THR A 160 2.96 10.11 4.25
N LEU A 161 2.18 11.02 3.68
CA LEU A 161 2.71 12.07 2.82
C LEU A 161 3.74 12.92 3.59
N ASP A 162 4.93 13.06 3.03
CA ASP A 162 5.94 13.97 3.54
C ASP A 162 5.56 15.44 3.34
N ASP A 163 6.27 16.36 4.00
CA ASP A 163 6.03 17.80 3.92
C ASP A 163 6.84 18.49 2.79
N HIS A 164 7.47 17.72 1.90
CA HIS A 164 8.46 18.20 0.94
C HIS A 164 8.12 17.79 -0.51
N GLY A 165 8.63 18.57 -1.47
CA GLY A 165 8.45 18.26 -2.89
C GLY A 165 6.99 18.00 -3.29
N LEU A 166 6.78 16.95 -4.09
CA LEU A 166 5.47 16.59 -4.62
C LEU A 166 4.50 16.13 -3.51
N GLN A 167 4.97 15.41 -2.50
CA GLN A 167 4.10 14.92 -1.42
C GLN A 167 3.66 16.06 -0.50
N GLY A 168 4.54 17.02 -0.22
CA GLY A 168 4.17 18.25 0.51
C GLY A 168 3.11 19.07 -0.22
N MET A 169 3.16 19.14 -1.56
CA MET A 169 2.10 19.76 -2.36
C MET A 169 0.78 18.99 -2.25
N VAL A 170 0.81 17.66 -2.40
CA VAL A 170 -0.37 16.77 -2.26
C VAL A 170 -0.97 16.90 -0.85
N LYS A 171 -0.14 16.98 0.19
CA LYS A 171 -0.54 17.16 1.59
C LYS A 171 -1.10 18.55 1.89
N GLY A 172 -0.56 19.59 1.25
CA GLY A 172 -1.13 20.94 1.30
C GLY A 172 -2.52 20.98 0.69
N MET A 173 -2.67 20.42 -0.51
CA MET A 173 -3.97 20.27 -1.18
C MET A 173 -4.92 19.35 -0.40
N ALA A 174 -4.38 18.38 0.35
CA ALA A 174 -5.16 17.51 1.20
C ALA A 174 -5.83 18.23 2.39
N LYS A 175 -5.14 19.21 2.99
CA LYS A 175 -5.72 20.07 4.04
C LYS A 175 -6.91 20.89 3.52
N ASP A 176 -6.89 21.26 2.25
CA ASP A 176 -7.99 21.96 1.58
C ASP A 176 -9.05 21.01 0.98
N GLY A 177 -8.75 19.70 1.02
CA GLY A 177 -9.68 18.59 0.90
C GLY A 177 -9.18 17.49 -0.04
N LEU A 178 -8.75 16.36 0.53
CA LEU A 178 -8.74 15.07 -0.19
C LEU A 178 -10.18 14.70 -0.58
N ARG A 179 -10.40 14.19 -1.80
CA ARG A 179 -11.73 13.74 -2.22
C ARG A 179 -11.99 12.31 -1.79
N GLU A 180 -11.04 11.44 -2.13
CA GLU A 180 -11.30 10.00 -2.20
C GLU A 180 -9.99 9.23 -2.26
N ILE A 181 -10.01 8.02 -1.70
CA ILE A 181 -9.01 6.98 -1.92
C ILE A 181 -9.59 5.98 -2.93
N GLN A 182 -8.87 5.71 -4.01
CA GLN A 182 -9.24 4.69 -4.99
C GLN A 182 -8.20 3.57 -4.96
N VAL A 183 -8.63 2.34 -4.78
CA VAL A 183 -7.74 1.18 -4.73
C VAL A 183 -7.76 0.50 -6.09
N ARG A 184 -6.64 0.60 -6.81
CA ARG A 184 -6.46 0.01 -8.14
C ARG A 184 -5.40 -1.06 -8.05
N GLU A 185 -5.40 -2.00 -9.00
CA GLU A 185 -4.38 -3.04 -9.01
C GLU A 185 -2.97 -2.42 -9.02
N GLY A 186 -2.16 -2.79 -8.03
CA GLY A 186 -0.80 -2.29 -7.83
C GLY A 186 -0.64 -0.94 -7.11
N ALA A 187 -1.73 -0.19 -6.82
CA ALA A 187 -1.60 1.11 -6.17
C ALA A 187 -2.85 1.59 -5.41
N VAL A 188 -2.60 2.33 -4.33
CA VAL A 188 -3.60 3.16 -3.66
C VAL A 188 -3.49 4.58 -4.21
N VAL A 189 -4.53 5.04 -4.90
CA VAL A 189 -4.58 6.34 -5.57
C VAL A 189 -5.29 7.36 -4.68
N LEU A 190 -4.57 8.41 -4.29
CA LEU A 190 -5.12 9.55 -3.57
C LEU A 190 -5.64 10.56 -4.59
N VAL A 191 -6.95 10.85 -4.58
CA VAL A 191 -7.56 11.83 -5.49
C VAL A 191 -7.68 13.19 -4.80
N LEU A 192 -7.06 14.20 -5.39
CA LEU A 192 -7.03 15.57 -4.86
C LEU A 192 -8.21 16.39 -5.37
N LYS A 193 -8.79 17.25 -4.51
CA LYS A 193 -9.73 18.29 -4.99
C LYS A 193 -8.97 19.29 -5.86
N ASP A 194 -9.63 19.75 -6.93
CA ASP A 194 -9.21 20.99 -7.57
C ASP A 194 -9.27 22.12 -6.52
N ALA A 195 -8.23 22.95 -6.45
CA ALA A 195 -8.27 24.16 -5.64
C ALA A 195 -9.48 25.01 -6.07
N PRO A 196 -10.21 25.65 -5.14
CA PRO A 196 -11.29 26.54 -5.52
C PRO A 196 -10.72 27.63 -6.43
N ALA A 197 -11.33 27.79 -7.62
CA ALA A 197 -10.99 28.89 -8.49
C ALA A 197 -11.32 30.19 -7.74
N ASN A 198 -10.30 30.94 -7.35
CA ASN A 198 -10.47 32.26 -6.78
C ASN A 198 -11.09 33.15 -7.87
N ASN A 199 -12.38 33.46 -7.73
CA ASN A 199 -13.03 34.58 -8.42
C ASN A 199 -12.72 35.88 -7.71
#